data_AF-A0A6N8UYQ2-F1
#
_entry.id   AF-A0A6N8UYQ2-F1
#
_cell.length_a   1.000
_cell.length_b   1.000
_cell.length_c   1.000
_cell.angle_alpha   90.00
_cell.angle_beta   90.00
_cell.angle_gamma   90.00
#
_symmetry.space_group_name_H-M   'P 1'
#
loop_
_entity.id
_entity.type
_entity.pdbx_description
1 polymer ?
#
loop_
_entity_poly.entity_id
_entity_poly.type
_entity_poly.pdbx_seq_one_letter_code
_entity_poly.pdbx_strand_id
1 'polypeptide(L)'
;MSSLTEQLVQFIEAKPIADADLAKASDYVLDALANTRAGQSTEPGRIVKAWGEAAGRDPGREAFQLGALTHILEADDLHRKSVTHPGCVVVPAACALARSTGADGRTFLTAILKGFEAMCRIGAAVGPAHYRTWHNTATCGPFGSAYAAGTLLGLDPRAMVHALGNAGTQSAGLWEFIASGAMSKHLHAGRAAEAGVVAAELAAHGFTGAPSILEGPRGFFAAACPDADPEAVLRAPDEPWQLHLTSIKPWPSCRHTHPAIDAALELAPHVDRFRKVEAWTYRAAIDVCDNVQ
;
A
#
# COMPACT_ATOMS: atom_id res chain seq x y z
N MET A 1 10.64 27.25 7.31
CA MET A 1 10.46 26.56 6.01
C MET A 1 9.35 25.54 6.20
N SER A 2 8.51 25.31 5.19
CA SER A 2 7.50 24.25 5.22
C SER A 2 8.17 22.89 5.31
N SER A 3 7.67 22.00 6.17
CA SER A 3 8.08 20.59 6.22
C SER A 3 7.76 19.86 4.91
N LEU A 4 8.42 18.74 4.66
CA LEU A 4 8.16 17.92 3.47
C LEU A 4 6.73 17.34 3.48
N THR A 5 6.21 17.01 4.66
CA THR A 5 4.82 16.55 4.83
C THR A 5 3.82 17.64 4.45
N GLU A 6 4.04 18.89 4.89
CA GLU A 6 3.19 20.02 4.50
C GLU A 6 3.24 20.26 2.98
N GLN A 7 4.43 20.16 2.38
CA GLN A 7 4.59 20.30 0.92
C GLN A 7 3.89 19.17 0.16
N LEU A 8 3.92 17.93 0.65
CA LEU A 8 3.21 16.81 0.04
C LEU A 8 1.68 17.01 0.08
N VAL A 9 1.14 17.49 1.21
CA VAL A 9 -0.30 17.80 1.32
C VAL A 9 -0.67 18.89 0.31
N GLN A 10 0.09 20.00 0.27
CA GLN A 10 -0.13 21.07 -0.71
C GLN A 10 -0.08 20.56 -2.15
N PHE A 11 0.90 19.69 -2.44
CA PHE A 11 1.07 19.08 -3.75
C PHE A 11 -0.16 18.25 -4.16
N ILE A 12 -0.64 17.36 -3.29
CA ILE A 12 -1.78 16.48 -3.58
C ILE A 12 -3.07 17.30 -3.73
N GLU A 13 -3.29 18.30 -2.87
CA GLU A 13 -4.49 19.15 -2.94
C GLU A 13 -4.52 20.05 -4.17
N ALA A 14 -3.36 20.42 -4.72
CA ALA A 14 -3.28 21.25 -5.93
C ALA A 14 -3.42 20.45 -7.24
N LYS A 15 -3.27 19.13 -7.20
CA LYS A 15 -3.24 18.29 -8.40
C LYS A 15 -4.67 18.13 -8.98
N PRO A 16 -4.88 18.40 -10.28
CA PRO A 16 -6.22 18.31 -10.88
C PRO A 16 -6.71 16.86 -10.94
N ILE A 17 -8.03 16.68 -10.80
CA ILE A 17 -8.70 15.38 -10.87
C ILE A 17 -9.62 15.36 -12.09
N ALA A 18 -9.31 14.48 -13.04
CA ALA A 18 -10.15 14.19 -14.21
C ALA A 18 -11.02 12.95 -13.99
N ASP A 19 -12.09 12.81 -14.76
CA ASP A 19 -12.98 11.64 -14.65
C ASP A 19 -12.26 10.32 -15.00
N ALA A 20 -11.24 10.38 -15.87
CA ALA A 20 -10.38 9.23 -16.15
C ALA A 20 -9.58 8.74 -14.92
N ASP A 21 -9.21 9.64 -14.00
CA ASP A 21 -8.54 9.28 -12.76
C ASP A 21 -9.48 8.51 -11.84
N LEU A 22 -10.74 8.94 -11.77
CA LEU A 22 -11.77 8.28 -10.97
C LEU A 22 -12.19 6.94 -11.57
N ALA A 23 -12.28 6.85 -12.89
CA ALA A 23 -12.51 5.58 -13.58
C ALA A 23 -11.38 4.60 -13.25
N LYS A 24 -10.12 5.03 -13.32
CA LYS A 24 -8.98 4.18 -12.97
C LYS A 24 -8.98 3.79 -11.49
N ALA A 25 -9.35 4.70 -10.58
CA ALA A 25 -9.52 4.37 -9.17
C ALA A 25 -10.60 3.30 -8.96
N SER A 26 -11.67 3.32 -9.75
CA SER A 26 -12.72 2.30 -9.68
C SER A 26 -12.24 0.90 -10.09
N ASP A 27 -11.31 0.79 -11.05
CA ASP A 27 -10.68 -0.49 -11.40
C ASP A 27 -9.94 -1.09 -10.19
N TYR A 28 -9.19 -0.28 -9.45
CA TYR A 28 -8.47 -0.73 -8.24
C TYR A 28 -9.41 -1.07 -7.08
N VAL A 29 -10.58 -0.42 -7.00
CA VAL A 29 -11.63 -0.85 -6.06
C VAL A 29 -12.09 -2.26 -6.40
N LEU A 30 -12.39 -2.53 -7.67
CA LEU A 30 -12.82 -3.86 -8.10
C LEU A 30 -11.74 -4.91 -7.88
N ASP A 31 -10.48 -4.60 -8.19
CA ASP A 31 -9.33 -5.47 -7.94
C ASP A 31 -9.18 -5.81 -6.46
N ALA A 32 -9.20 -4.81 -5.57
CA ALA A 32 -9.08 -5.02 -4.13
C ALA A 32 -10.25 -5.83 -3.55
N LEU A 33 -11.49 -5.58 -4.00
CA LEU A 33 -12.66 -6.34 -3.57
C LEU A 33 -12.62 -7.79 -4.05
N ALA A 34 -12.16 -8.04 -5.29
CA ALA A 34 -11.98 -9.39 -5.82
C ALA A 34 -10.93 -10.16 -5.01
N ASN A 35 -9.79 -9.54 -4.74
CA ASN A 35 -8.72 -10.09 -3.92
C ASN A 35 -9.17 -10.35 -2.48
N THR A 36 -9.88 -9.41 -1.85
CA THR A 36 -10.50 -9.60 -0.53
C THR A 36 -11.39 -10.83 -0.53
N ARG A 37 -12.30 -10.93 -1.49
CA ARG A 37 -13.28 -12.03 -1.56
C ARG A 37 -12.61 -13.37 -1.75
N ALA A 38 -11.62 -13.44 -2.63
CA ALA A 38 -10.88 -14.67 -2.90
C ALA A 38 -10.01 -15.06 -1.70
N GLY A 39 -9.32 -14.09 -1.07
CA GLY A 39 -8.51 -14.29 0.13
C GLY A 39 -9.27 -14.89 1.30
N GLN A 40 -10.55 -14.53 1.49
CA GLN A 40 -11.42 -15.08 2.55
C GLN A 40 -11.58 -16.61 2.51
N SER A 41 -11.39 -17.23 1.34
CA SER A 41 -11.55 -18.69 1.16
C SER A 41 -10.30 -19.49 1.51
N THR A 42 -9.18 -18.82 1.75
CA THR A 42 -7.90 -19.45 2.10
C THR A 42 -7.82 -19.79 3.60
N GLU A 43 -6.83 -20.59 3.99
CA GLU A 43 -6.54 -20.84 5.41
C GLU A 43 -6.25 -19.56 6.21
N PRO A 44 -5.28 -18.70 5.85
CA PRO A 44 -5.06 -17.44 6.56
C PRO A 44 -6.30 -16.54 6.55
N GLY A 45 -7.06 -16.54 5.45
CA GLY A 45 -8.29 -15.75 5.35
C GLY A 45 -9.37 -16.19 6.34
N ARG A 46 -9.54 -17.50 6.56
CA ARG A 46 -10.45 -18.02 7.60
C ARG A 46 -10.02 -17.62 9.00
N ILE A 47 -8.72 -17.62 9.29
CA ILE A 47 -8.16 -17.19 10.58
C ILE A 47 -8.44 -15.70 10.82
N VAL A 48 -8.15 -14.85 9.84
CA VAL A 48 -8.43 -13.40 9.90
C VAL A 48 -9.93 -13.12 10.05
N LYS A 49 -10.80 -13.87 9.37
CA LYS A 49 -12.26 -13.78 9.55
C LYS A 49 -12.69 -14.13 10.96
N ALA A 50 -12.24 -15.27 11.50
CA ALA A 50 -12.60 -15.71 12.84
C ALA A 50 -12.17 -14.69 13.89
N TRP A 51 -10.96 -14.12 13.76
CA TRP A 51 -10.50 -13.04 14.63
C TRP A 51 -11.39 -11.80 14.53
N GLY A 52 -11.71 -11.34 13.32
CA GLY A 52 -12.53 -10.15 13.10
C GLY A 52 -14.02 -10.31 13.48
N GLU A 53 -14.53 -11.54 13.55
CA GLU A 53 -15.88 -11.82 14.06
C GLU A 53 -15.94 -11.75 15.59
N ALA A 54 -14.86 -12.13 16.27
CA ALA A 54 -14.74 -12.05 17.72
C ALA A 54 -14.34 -10.65 18.22
N ALA A 55 -13.53 -9.94 17.44
CA ALA A 55 -13.14 -8.57 17.68
C ALA A 55 -14.26 -7.65 17.19
N GLY A 56 -14.94 -6.90 18.08
CA GLY A 56 -16.01 -5.98 17.69
C GLY A 56 -15.68 -5.05 16.52
N ARG A 57 -16.70 -4.43 15.91
CA ARG A 57 -16.56 -3.66 14.66
C ARG A 57 -16.34 -2.16 14.92
N ASP A 58 -15.15 -1.68 14.57
CA ASP A 58 -14.83 -0.26 14.40
C ASP A 58 -14.08 -0.07 13.05
N PRO A 59 -14.01 1.16 12.51
CA PRO A 59 -13.38 1.40 11.21
C PRO A 59 -11.92 0.94 11.14
N GLY A 60 -11.13 1.08 12.21
CA GLY A 60 -9.74 0.61 12.25
C GLY A 60 -9.64 -0.91 12.12
N ARG A 61 -10.48 -1.64 12.85
CA ARG A 61 -10.54 -3.11 12.78
C ARG A 61 -11.08 -3.62 11.45
N GLU A 62 -12.07 -2.93 10.88
CA GLU A 62 -12.59 -3.27 9.55
C GLU A 62 -11.51 -3.05 8.48
N ALA A 63 -10.77 -1.95 8.54
CA ALA A 63 -9.64 -1.68 7.66
C ALA A 63 -8.54 -2.75 7.81
N PHE A 64 -8.21 -3.15 9.04
CA PHE A 64 -7.28 -4.25 9.30
C PHE A 64 -7.72 -5.53 8.59
N GLN A 65 -8.97 -5.93 8.82
CA GLN A 65 -9.49 -7.19 8.31
C GLN A 65 -9.50 -7.19 6.77
N LEU A 66 -10.01 -6.13 6.15
CA LEU A 66 -10.07 -6.00 4.70
C LEU A 66 -8.67 -5.93 4.08
N GLY A 67 -7.74 -5.19 4.69
CA GLY A 67 -6.36 -5.08 4.21
C GLY A 67 -5.61 -6.41 4.25
N ALA A 68 -5.71 -7.12 5.38
CA ALA A 68 -5.10 -8.43 5.54
C ALA A 68 -5.66 -9.44 4.51
N LEU A 69 -6.99 -9.44 4.28
CA LEU A 69 -7.64 -10.32 3.31
C LEU A 69 -7.27 -10.01 1.87
N THR A 70 -7.10 -8.73 1.51
CA THR A 70 -6.75 -8.32 0.14
C THR A 70 -5.37 -8.82 -0.25
N HIS A 71 -4.41 -8.80 0.67
CA HIS A 71 -3.01 -9.12 0.40
C HIS A 71 -2.65 -10.61 0.65
N ILE A 72 -3.63 -11.52 0.54
CA ILE A 72 -3.38 -12.96 0.77
C ILE A 72 -2.84 -13.66 -0.47
N LEU A 73 -3.52 -13.46 -1.60
CA LEU A 73 -3.26 -14.23 -2.83
C LEU A 73 -2.10 -13.69 -3.65
N GLU A 74 -1.52 -12.54 -3.27
CA GLU A 74 -0.46 -11.87 -4.01
C GLU A 74 -0.85 -11.52 -5.45
N ALA A 75 -2.14 -11.44 -5.76
CA ALA A 75 -2.67 -11.04 -7.06
C ALA A 75 -3.06 -9.55 -7.11
N ASP A 76 -2.98 -8.87 -5.98
CA ASP A 76 -3.23 -7.44 -5.86
C ASP A 76 -2.14 -6.61 -6.56
N ASP A 77 -2.48 -5.35 -6.78
CA ASP A 77 -1.70 -4.39 -7.54
C ASP A 77 -0.23 -4.21 -7.11
N LEU A 78 0.60 -3.64 -7.97
CA LEU A 78 1.95 -3.20 -7.60
C LEU A 78 2.32 -1.88 -8.28
N HIS A 79 2.72 -0.89 -7.48
CA HIS A 79 3.38 0.31 -7.97
C HIS A 79 4.89 0.06 -8.09
N ARG A 80 5.39 0.06 -9.33
CA ARG A 80 6.74 -0.44 -9.65
C ARG A 80 7.85 0.39 -8.99
N LYS A 81 7.72 1.72 -8.99
CA LYS A 81 8.78 2.62 -8.54
C LYS A 81 8.97 2.59 -7.02
N SER A 82 7.89 2.45 -6.27
CA SER A 82 7.91 2.38 -4.79
C SER A 82 8.02 0.96 -4.24
N VAL A 83 7.79 -0.05 -5.07
CA VAL A 83 7.68 -1.46 -4.65
C VAL A 83 6.60 -1.63 -3.57
N THR A 84 5.49 -0.90 -3.71
CA THR A 84 4.35 -0.96 -2.78
C THR A 84 3.13 -1.56 -3.45
N HIS A 85 2.27 -2.19 -2.65
CA HIS A 85 0.94 -2.65 -3.03
C HIS A 85 -0.12 -1.68 -2.44
N PRO A 86 -0.43 -0.55 -3.12
CA PRO A 86 -1.33 0.45 -2.56
C PRO A 86 -2.78 -0.01 -2.44
N GLY A 87 -3.28 -0.85 -3.35
CA GLY A 87 -4.67 -1.28 -3.39
C GLY A 87 -5.10 -2.03 -2.14
N CYS A 88 -4.24 -2.90 -1.61
CA CYS A 88 -4.51 -3.68 -0.40
C CYS A 88 -4.42 -2.89 0.93
N VAL A 89 -4.07 -1.59 0.87
CA VAL A 89 -4.04 -0.71 2.05
C VAL A 89 -5.05 0.42 1.92
N VAL A 90 -4.99 1.15 0.81
CA VAL A 90 -5.77 2.38 0.61
C VAL A 90 -7.25 2.08 0.39
N VAL A 91 -7.59 1.07 -0.42
CA VAL A 91 -9.00 0.72 -0.69
C VAL A 91 -9.67 0.18 0.58
N PRO A 92 -9.09 -0.78 1.33
CA PRO A 92 -9.62 -1.21 2.63
C PRO A 92 -9.86 -0.07 3.62
N ALA A 93 -8.92 0.86 3.76
CA ALA A 93 -9.07 2.02 4.63
C ALA A 93 -10.25 2.91 4.21
N ALA A 94 -10.38 3.17 2.91
CA ALA A 94 -11.50 3.94 2.38
C ALA A 94 -12.85 3.20 2.60
N CYS A 95 -12.90 1.89 2.35
CA CYS A 95 -14.10 1.07 2.54
C CYS A 95 -14.59 1.08 3.99
N ALA A 96 -13.67 1.00 4.96
CA ALA A 96 -13.99 0.98 6.37
C ALA A 96 -14.65 2.29 6.86
N LEU A 97 -14.30 3.43 6.26
CA LEU A 97 -14.88 4.73 6.61
C LEU A 97 -16.06 5.16 5.73
N ALA A 98 -16.18 4.65 4.50
CA ALA A 98 -17.22 5.08 3.56
C ALA A 98 -18.64 4.96 4.14
N ARG A 99 -18.89 3.94 4.97
CA ARG A 99 -20.20 3.72 5.61
C ARG A 99 -20.51 4.73 6.71
N SER A 100 -19.52 5.09 7.54
CA SER A 100 -19.73 5.99 8.67
C SER A 100 -19.77 7.46 8.23
N THR A 101 -19.07 7.82 7.15
CA THR A 101 -19.03 9.19 6.62
C THR A 101 -20.18 9.50 5.67
N GLY A 102 -20.83 8.48 5.10
CA GLY A 102 -21.90 8.69 4.11
C GLY A 102 -21.40 9.32 2.81
N ALA A 103 -20.10 9.19 2.51
CA ALA A 103 -19.47 9.76 1.34
C ALA A 103 -20.09 9.24 0.03
N ASP A 104 -20.23 10.12 -0.95
CA ASP A 104 -20.66 9.72 -2.29
C ASP A 104 -19.54 9.00 -3.06
N GLY A 105 -19.90 8.38 -4.20
CA GLY A 105 -18.93 7.62 -4.99
C GLY A 105 -17.75 8.47 -5.50
N ARG A 106 -17.98 9.76 -5.82
CA ARG A 106 -16.91 10.65 -6.29
C ARG A 106 -15.91 10.96 -5.17
N THR A 107 -16.40 11.25 -3.96
CA THR A 107 -15.58 11.49 -2.77
C THR A 107 -14.80 10.24 -2.40
N PHE A 108 -15.44 9.07 -2.45
CA PHE A 108 -14.80 7.78 -2.20
C PHE A 108 -13.63 7.50 -3.18
N LEU A 109 -13.85 7.65 -4.48
CA LEU A 109 -12.81 7.45 -5.49
C LEU A 109 -11.70 8.50 -5.41
N THR A 110 -12.04 9.74 -5.04
CA THR A 110 -11.06 10.81 -4.80
C THR A 110 -10.14 10.49 -3.61
N ALA A 111 -10.70 9.97 -2.52
CA ALA A 111 -9.92 9.54 -1.36
C ALA A 111 -8.91 8.45 -1.73
N ILE A 112 -9.32 7.47 -2.53
CA ILE A 112 -8.45 6.41 -3.02
C ILE A 112 -7.33 6.98 -3.90
N LEU A 113 -7.67 7.85 -4.86
CA LEU A 113 -6.70 8.49 -5.75
C LEU A 113 -5.61 9.23 -4.95
N LYS A 114 -6.01 10.04 -3.96
CA LYS A 114 -5.10 10.79 -3.10
C LYS A 114 -4.26 9.88 -2.20
N GLY A 115 -4.85 8.81 -1.66
CA GLY A 115 -4.14 7.81 -0.86
C GLY A 115 -3.05 7.08 -1.66
N PHE A 116 -3.34 6.72 -2.91
CA PHE A 116 -2.33 6.14 -3.82
C PHE A 116 -1.19 7.12 -4.06
N GLU A 117 -1.49 8.40 -4.33
CA GLU A 117 -0.46 9.43 -4.56
C GLU A 117 0.49 9.55 -3.35
N ALA A 118 -0.06 9.68 -2.15
CA ALA A 118 0.71 9.82 -0.92
C ALA A 118 1.62 8.61 -0.67
N MET A 119 1.05 7.40 -0.67
CA MET A 119 1.78 6.16 -0.42
C MET A 119 2.88 5.92 -1.45
N CYS A 120 2.57 6.07 -2.74
CA CYS A 120 3.50 5.76 -3.82
C CYS A 120 4.65 6.77 -3.89
N ARG A 121 4.38 8.06 -3.64
CA ARG A 121 5.43 9.09 -3.60
C ARG A 121 6.38 8.91 -2.42
N ILE A 122 5.85 8.64 -1.22
CA ILE A 122 6.67 8.35 -0.05
C ILE A 122 7.46 7.06 -0.27
N GLY A 123 6.81 6.01 -0.80
CA GLY A 123 7.48 4.75 -1.10
C GLY A 123 8.54 4.86 -2.21
N ALA A 124 8.43 5.81 -3.13
CA ALA A 124 9.49 6.07 -4.11
C ALA A 124 10.72 6.77 -3.50
N ALA A 125 10.59 7.35 -2.29
CA ALA A 125 11.64 8.08 -1.59
C ALA A 125 12.42 7.23 -0.58
N VAL A 126 11.97 6.03 -0.23
CA VAL A 126 12.60 5.22 0.85
C VAL A 126 13.93 4.58 0.47
N GLY A 127 14.25 4.51 -0.82
CA GLY A 127 15.47 3.89 -1.32
C GLY A 127 15.48 2.35 -1.26
N PRO A 128 16.32 1.69 -2.09
CA PRO A 128 16.37 0.24 -2.15
C PRO A 128 16.93 -0.41 -0.88
N ALA A 129 17.75 0.28 -0.07
CA ALA A 129 18.26 -0.31 1.16
C ALA A 129 17.14 -0.59 2.18
N HIS A 130 16.09 0.24 2.21
CA HIS A 130 14.94 0.05 3.09
C HIS A 130 14.29 -1.32 2.90
N TYR A 131 14.10 -1.71 1.63
CA TYR A 131 13.42 -2.96 1.25
C TYR A 131 14.16 -4.22 1.71
N ARG A 132 15.44 -4.14 2.09
CA ARG A 132 16.20 -5.30 2.58
C ARG A 132 15.73 -5.81 3.94
N THR A 133 15.13 -4.94 4.75
CA THR A 133 14.68 -5.29 6.11
C THR A 133 13.18 -5.04 6.27
N TRP A 134 12.67 -4.01 5.60
CA TRP A 134 11.30 -3.54 5.75
C TRP A 134 10.47 -3.85 4.52
N HIS A 135 9.20 -4.18 4.75
CA HIS A 135 8.21 -4.28 3.69
C HIS A 135 7.64 -2.89 3.37
N ASN A 136 7.98 -2.32 2.19
CA ASN A 136 7.56 -0.98 1.79
C ASN A 136 6.03 -0.75 1.89
N THR A 137 5.21 -1.74 1.53
CA THR A 137 3.75 -1.64 1.67
C THR A 137 3.34 -1.41 3.12
N ALA A 138 4.02 -2.07 4.07
CA ALA A 138 3.72 -1.96 5.50
C ALA A 138 4.18 -0.62 6.09
N THR A 139 5.34 -0.13 5.66
CA THR A 139 5.93 1.10 6.19
C THR A 139 5.41 2.37 5.52
N CYS A 140 5.07 2.31 4.23
CA CYS A 140 4.53 3.45 3.47
C CYS A 140 3.00 3.45 3.43
N GLY A 141 2.37 2.30 3.65
CA GLY A 141 0.91 2.15 3.65
C GLY A 141 0.15 3.03 4.64
N PRO A 142 0.63 3.24 5.90
CA PRO A 142 -0.04 4.11 6.85
C PRO A 142 -0.31 5.52 6.29
N PHE A 143 0.62 6.08 5.52
CA PHE A 143 0.45 7.41 4.92
C PHE A 143 -0.65 7.44 3.86
N GLY A 144 -0.73 6.42 3.01
CA GLY A 144 -1.80 6.32 2.01
C GLY A 144 -3.17 6.10 2.64
N SER A 145 -3.24 5.21 3.64
CA SER A 145 -4.44 4.97 4.42
C SER A 145 -4.90 6.25 5.13
N ALA A 146 -3.98 6.98 5.79
CA ALA A 146 -4.31 8.23 6.48
C ALA A 146 -4.80 9.31 5.52
N TYR A 147 -4.22 9.42 4.32
CA TYR A 147 -4.67 10.40 3.34
C TYR A 147 -6.07 10.09 2.82
N ALA A 148 -6.36 8.82 2.51
CA ALA A 148 -7.69 8.39 2.09
C ALA A 148 -8.73 8.59 3.21
N ALA A 149 -8.42 8.14 4.42
CA ALA A 149 -9.26 8.31 5.60
C ALA A 149 -9.52 9.79 5.90
N GLY A 150 -8.47 10.61 5.90
CA GLY A 150 -8.57 12.06 6.14
C GLY A 150 -9.39 12.78 5.07
N THR A 151 -9.31 12.33 3.82
CA THR A 151 -10.16 12.86 2.74
C THR A 151 -11.63 12.55 3.00
N LEU A 152 -11.97 11.32 3.40
CA LEU A 152 -13.35 10.94 3.74
C LEU A 152 -13.89 11.64 4.98
N LEU A 153 -13.02 11.96 5.94
CA LEU A 153 -13.35 12.70 7.16
C LEU A 153 -13.41 14.23 6.93
N GLY A 154 -13.06 14.71 5.73
CA GLY A 154 -13.07 16.15 5.41
C GLY A 154 -12.00 16.95 6.17
N LEU A 155 -10.85 16.35 6.45
CA LEU A 155 -9.75 17.04 7.12
C LEU A 155 -9.23 18.21 6.29
N ASP A 156 -9.02 19.35 6.94
CA ASP A 156 -8.30 20.48 6.32
C ASP A 156 -6.80 20.15 6.17
N PRO A 157 -6.03 20.95 5.41
CA PRO A 157 -4.61 20.69 5.17
C PRO A 157 -3.77 20.56 6.47
N ARG A 158 -4.10 21.31 7.51
CA ARG A 158 -3.36 21.26 8.79
C ARG A 158 -3.65 19.96 9.52
N ALA A 159 -4.91 19.55 9.60
CA ALA A 159 -5.30 18.27 10.19
C ALA A 159 -4.74 17.09 9.39
N MET A 160 -4.68 17.20 8.05
CA MET A 160 -4.06 16.17 7.20
C MET A 160 -2.56 16.00 7.50
N VAL A 161 -1.81 17.09 7.73
CA VAL A 161 -0.40 16.99 8.17
C VAL A 161 -0.28 16.26 9.50
N HIS A 162 -1.18 16.53 10.46
CA HIS A 162 -1.21 15.78 11.72
C HIS A 162 -1.55 14.30 11.50
N ALA A 163 -2.50 13.97 10.62
CA ALA A 163 -2.82 12.58 10.28
C ALA A 163 -1.60 11.85 9.69
N LEU A 164 -0.87 12.46 8.76
CA LEU A 164 0.36 11.87 8.20
C LEU A 164 1.46 11.74 9.26
N GLY A 165 1.60 12.70 10.17
CA GLY A 165 2.51 12.63 11.31
C GLY A 165 2.19 11.45 12.25
N ASN A 166 0.91 11.27 12.57
CA ASN A 166 0.41 10.16 13.40
C ASN A 166 0.55 8.80 12.70
N ALA A 167 0.38 8.77 11.38
CA ALA A 167 0.53 7.55 10.59
C ALA A 167 1.99 7.10 10.51
N GLY A 168 2.91 8.03 10.22
CA GLY A 168 4.33 7.70 10.03
C GLY A 168 5.02 7.16 11.27
N THR A 169 4.60 7.56 12.47
CA THR A 169 5.14 6.96 13.71
C THR A 169 4.66 5.53 13.98
N GLN A 170 3.69 5.03 13.20
CA GLN A 170 3.16 3.67 13.28
C GLN A 170 3.68 2.76 12.16
N SER A 171 4.55 3.28 11.28
CA SER A 171 5.13 2.55 10.15
C SER A 171 6.02 1.38 10.59
N ALA A 172 5.59 0.15 10.30
CA ALA A 172 6.33 -1.07 10.65
C ALA A 172 5.97 -2.24 9.72
N GLY A 173 6.88 -3.23 9.62
CA GLY A 173 6.65 -4.49 8.90
C GLY A 173 7.97 -5.11 8.45
N LEU A 174 8.41 -6.17 9.12
CA LEU A 174 9.71 -6.80 8.92
C LEU A 174 9.61 -7.97 7.93
N TRP A 175 10.62 -8.14 7.08
CA TRP A 175 10.68 -9.24 6.11
C TRP A 175 10.96 -10.62 6.70
N GLU A 176 11.21 -10.75 8.00
CA GLU A 176 11.64 -12.00 8.64
C GLU A 176 10.70 -13.20 8.37
N PHE A 177 9.43 -12.95 8.04
CA PHE A 177 8.51 -14.01 7.66
C PHE A 177 9.01 -14.84 6.45
N ILE A 178 9.83 -14.28 5.56
CA ILE A 178 10.40 -14.97 4.39
C ILE A 178 11.16 -16.22 4.82
N ALA A 179 11.90 -16.17 5.94
CA ALA A 179 12.73 -17.28 6.40
C ALA A 179 11.94 -18.54 6.78
N SER A 180 10.66 -18.37 7.14
CA SER A 180 9.78 -19.47 7.58
C SER A 180 8.52 -19.65 6.73
N GLY A 181 8.26 -18.76 5.76
CA GLY A 181 6.98 -18.71 5.04
C GLY A 181 5.80 -18.36 5.95
N ALA A 182 6.02 -17.61 7.04
CA ALA A 182 4.98 -17.35 8.02
C ALA A 182 3.85 -16.46 7.46
N MET A 183 2.63 -16.69 7.96
CA MET A 183 1.43 -15.91 7.61
C MET A 183 1.52 -14.41 8.04
N SER A 184 2.54 -14.03 8.81
CA SER A 184 2.69 -12.69 9.37
C SER A 184 2.81 -11.60 8.30
N LYS A 185 3.14 -11.94 7.04
CA LYS A 185 3.05 -10.99 5.92
C LYS A 185 1.69 -10.32 5.82
N HIS A 186 0.59 -11.07 6.01
CA HIS A 186 -0.75 -10.53 5.85
C HIS A 186 -1.08 -9.45 6.89
N LEU A 187 -0.38 -9.44 8.03
CA LEU A 187 -0.48 -8.36 9.02
C LEU A 187 0.00 -7.02 8.45
N HIS A 188 0.91 -7.03 7.48
CA HIS A 188 1.50 -5.81 6.94
C HIS A 188 0.44 -4.89 6.32
N ALA A 189 -0.38 -5.42 5.40
CA ALA A 189 -1.43 -4.64 4.74
C ALA A 189 -2.53 -4.25 5.74
N GLY A 190 -2.96 -5.18 6.60
CA GLY A 190 -3.97 -4.91 7.62
C GLY A 190 -3.55 -3.83 8.62
N ARG A 191 -2.36 -3.94 9.24
CA ARG A 191 -1.87 -2.94 10.20
C ARG A 191 -1.60 -1.59 9.54
N ALA A 192 -1.14 -1.58 8.29
CA ALA A 192 -0.97 -0.33 7.55
C ALA A 192 -2.32 0.38 7.30
N ALA A 193 -3.36 -0.37 6.91
CA ALA A 193 -4.70 0.17 6.70
C ALA A 193 -5.28 0.70 8.02
N GLU A 194 -5.23 -0.08 9.09
CA GLU A 194 -5.67 0.31 10.44
C GLU A 194 -4.96 1.57 10.95
N ALA A 195 -3.61 1.60 10.87
CA ALA A 195 -2.81 2.69 11.41
C ALA A 195 -3.18 4.04 10.81
N GLY A 196 -3.44 4.09 9.49
CA GLY A 196 -3.84 5.32 8.82
C GLY A 196 -5.26 5.77 9.15
N VAL A 197 -6.21 4.83 9.27
CA VAL A 197 -7.59 5.14 9.70
C VAL A 197 -7.57 5.75 11.10
N VAL A 198 -6.92 5.08 12.05
CA VAL A 198 -6.79 5.57 13.43
C VAL A 198 -6.08 6.93 13.46
N ALA A 199 -5.01 7.11 12.68
CA ALA A 199 -4.27 8.37 12.60
C ALA A 199 -5.13 9.55 12.12
N ALA A 200 -5.98 9.31 11.12
CA ALA A 200 -6.89 10.33 10.57
C ALA A 200 -8.06 10.62 11.52
N GLU A 201 -8.64 9.61 12.15
CA GLU A 201 -9.69 9.79 13.18
C GLU A 201 -9.16 10.59 14.37
N LEU A 202 -7.94 10.29 14.85
CA LEU A 202 -7.29 11.06 15.91
C LEU A 202 -7.08 12.53 15.50
N ALA A 203 -6.59 12.77 14.28
CA ALA A 203 -6.40 14.11 13.76
C ALA A 203 -7.73 14.88 13.62
N ALA A 204 -8.83 14.22 13.25
CA ALA A 204 -10.17 14.80 13.22
C ALA A 204 -10.63 15.31 14.60
N HIS A 205 -10.14 14.68 15.68
CA HIS A 205 -10.38 15.10 17.07
C HIS A 205 -9.33 16.08 17.60
N GLY A 206 -8.42 16.57 16.75
CA GLY A 206 -7.39 17.55 17.11
C GLY A 206 -6.11 16.95 17.70
N PHE A 207 -5.91 15.63 17.63
CA PHE A 207 -4.66 15.00 18.05
C PHE A 207 -3.52 15.39 17.10
N THR A 208 -2.45 15.96 17.65
CA THR A 208 -1.34 16.49 16.86
C THR A 208 -0.32 15.43 16.49
N GLY A 209 0.05 15.39 15.21
CA GLY A 209 1.18 14.60 14.69
C GLY A 209 2.38 15.49 14.33
N ALA A 210 3.57 14.90 14.29
CA ALA A 210 4.82 15.60 13.95
C ALA A 210 4.82 16.07 12.47
N PRO A 211 4.91 17.40 12.20
CA PRO A 211 4.85 17.90 10.82
C PRO A 211 6.03 17.45 9.96
N SER A 212 7.22 17.30 10.55
CA SER A 212 8.43 16.82 9.86
C SER A 212 8.64 15.31 10.01
N ILE A 213 7.56 14.52 10.00
CA ILE A 213 7.63 13.07 10.22
C ILE A 213 8.49 12.36 9.17
N LEU A 214 8.56 12.88 7.94
CA LEU A 214 9.33 12.26 6.85
C LEU A 214 10.83 12.54 7.00
N GLU A 215 11.18 13.82 7.09
CA GLU A 215 12.54 14.36 6.91
C GLU A 215 13.24 14.78 8.20
N GLY A 216 12.53 14.80 9.34
CA GLY A 216 13.11 15.22 10.61
C GLY A 216 14.29 14.32 11.04
N PRO A 217 15.17 14.79 11.95
CA PRO A 217 16.34 14.02 12.41
C PRO A 217 15.99 12.73 13.16
N ARG A 218 14.73 12.58 13.58
CA ARG A 218 14.13 11.36 14.15
C ARG A 218 12.91 10.91 13.35
N GLY A 219 12.82 11.34 12.09
CA GLY A 219 11.74 11.04 11.16
C GLY A 219 11.91 9.68 10.49
N PHE A 220 10.92 9.32 9.70
CA PHE A 220 10.80 8.04 9.01
C PHE A 220 12.02 7.72 8.13
N PHE A 221 12.51 8.69 7.34
CA PHE A 221 13.67 8.46 6.48
C PHE A 221 14.93 8.20 7.31
N ALA A 222 15.21 9.03 8.32
CA ALA A 222 16.37 8.86 9.18
C ALA A 222 16.34 7.54 9.98
N ALA A 223 15.15 7.08 10.38
CA ALA A 223 15.00 5.88 11.21
C ALA A 223 15.08 4.57 10.42
N ALA A 224 14.55 4.54 9.19
CA ALA A 224 14.32 3.29 8.48
C ALA A 224 14.90 3.22 7.06
N CYS A 225 15.39 4.33 6.49
CA CYS A 225 15.70 4.45 5.07
C CYS A 225 17.16 4.91 4.85
N PRO A 226 18.15 3.99 4.91
CA PRO A 226 19.57 4.36 4.88
C PRO A 226 20.03 5.14 3.64
N ASP A 227 19.35 4.93 2.51
CA ASP A 227 19.63 5.54 1.21
C ASP A 227 18.39 6.27 0.65
N ALA A 228 17.61 6.89 1.55
CA ALA A 228 16.45 7.68 1.17
C ALA A 228 16.79 8.80 0.18
N ASP A 229 15.83 9.11 -0.69
CA ASP A 229 15.81 10.24 -1.60
C ASP A 229 14.57 11.10 -1.31
N PRO A 230 14.62 11.99 -0.29
CA PRO A 230 13.45 12.77 0.13
C PRO A 230 12.86 13.64 -0.99
N GLU A 231 13.67 14.10 -1.94
CA GLU A 231 13.22 14.90 -3.08
C GLU A 231 12.28 14.10 -4.00
N ALA A 232 12.36 12.77 -4.00
CA ALA A 232 11.48 11.90 -4.78
C ALA A 232 10.01 12.06 -4.42
N VAL A 233 9.69 12.51 -3.20
CA VAL A 233 8.30 12.75 -2.75
C VAL A 233 7.60 13.76 -3.66
N LEU A 234 8.29 14.83 -4.06
CA LEU A 234 7.72 15.93 -4.85
C LEU A 234 8.16 15.93 -6.32
N ARG A 235 8.97 14.94 -6.71
CA ARG A 235 9.52 14.84 -8.07
C ARG A 235 8.41 14.66 -9.11
N ALA A 236 8.65 15.23 -10.29
CA ALA A 236 7.78 15.14 -11.46
C ALA A 236 6.32 15.54 -11.15
N PRO A 237 6.07 16.82 -10.81
CA PRO A 237 4.75 17.28 -10.42
C PRO A 237 3.72 17.15 -11.56
N ASP A 238 4.17 17.25 -12.81
CA ASP A 238 3.34 17.18 -14.02
C ASP A 238 3.05 15.75 -14.50
N GLU A 239 3.62 14.72 -13.85
CA GLU A 239 3.28 13.32 -14.17
C GLU A 239 1.84 12.99 -13.78
N PRO A 240 1.21 11.99 -14.43
CA PRO A 240 -0.07 11.46 -14.00
C PRO A 240 -0.10 11.10 -12.51
N TRP A 241 -1.29 10.97 -11.94
CA TRP A 241 -1.44 10.37 -10.61
C TRP A 241 -0.71 9.01 -10.56
N GLN A 242 -0.01 8.72 -9.46
CA GLN A 242 0.76 7.48 -9.27
C GLN A 242 -0.10 6.23 -9.46
N LEU A 243 -1.40 6.35 -9.22
CA LEU A 243 -2.40 5.32 -9.51
C LEU A 243 -2.38 4.83 -10.97
N HIS A 244 -2.06 5.69 -11.95
CA HIS A 244 -1.89 5.30 -13.36
C HIS A 244 -0.58 4.56 -13.63
N LEU A 245 0.41 4.68 -12.75
CA LEU A 245 1.70 3.99 -12.82
C LEU A 245 1.71 2.68 -12.02
N THR A 246 0.61 2.39 -11.33
CA THR A 246 0.36 1.10 -10.68
C THR A 246 -0.13 0.08 -11.72
N SER A 247 0.18 -1.19 -11.52
CA SER A 247 -0.27 -2.28 -12.39
C SER A 247 -1.05 -3.33 -11.61
N ILE A 248 -2.17 -3.80 -12.16
CA ILE A 248 -2.86 -5.01 -11.71
C ILE A 248 -2.06 -6.21 -12.20
N LYS A 249 -1.87 -7.21 -11.33
CA LYS A 249 -1.05 -8.38 -11.65
C LYS A 249 -1.82 -9.37 -12.53
N PRO A 250 -1.20 -9.90 -13.59
CA PRO A 250 -1.80 -10.98 -14.38
C PRO A 250 -1.76 -12.33 -13.66
N TRP A 251 -0.83 -12.52 -12.73
CA TRP A 251 -0.57 -13.79 -12.06
C TRP A 251 -0.59 -13.63 -10.52
N PRO A 252 -1.22 -14.57 -9.76
CA PRO A 252 -1.31 -14.55 -8.31
C PRO A 252 0.01 -15.01 -7.67
N SER A 253 1.08 -14.25 -7.87
CA SER A 253 2.42 -14.56 -7.38
C SER A 253 3.25 -13.29 -7.17
N CYS A 254 4.42 -13.47 -6.54
CA CYS A 254 5.42 -12.43 -6.44
C CYS A 254 5.79 -11.91 -7.84
N ARG A 255 5.84 -10.58 -8.03
CA ARG A 255 6.07 -9.99 -9.36
C ARG A 255 7.43 -10.40 -9.98
N HIS A 256 8.40 -10.76 -9.13
CA HIS A 256 9.69 -11.28 -9.55
C HIS A 256 9.59 -12.55 -10.41
N THR A 257 8.51 -13.34 -10.28
CA THR A 257 8.31 -14.57 -11.06
C THR A 257 7.58 -14.34 -12.38
N HIS A 258 6.97 -13.16 -12.60
CA HIS A 258 6.08 -12.94 -13.76
C HIS A 258 6.78 -13.10 -15.11
N PRO A 259 7.98 -12.53 -15.36
CA PRO A 259 8.67 -12.74 -16.64
C PRO A 259 8.99 -14.22 -16.92
N ALA A 260 9.27 -15.00 -15.86
CA ALA A 260 9.53 -16.43 -16.01
C ALA A 260 8.24 -17.22 -16.31
N ILE A 261 7.10 -16.81 -15.73
CA ILE A 261 5.78 -17.38 -16.06
C ILE A 261 5.43 -17.10 -17.52
N ASP A 262 5.58 -15.86 -17.98
CA ASP A 262 5.29 -15.48 -19.36
C ASP A 262 6.15 -16.28 -20.34
N ALA A 263 7.46 -16.38 -20.10
CA ALA A 263 8.36 -17.20 -20.91
C ALA A 263 8.00 -18.69 -20.87
N ALA A 264 7.58 -19.22 -19.72
CA ALA A 264 7.15 -20.61 -19.60
C ALA A 264 5.86 -20.89 -20.39
N LEU A 265 4.91 -19.96 -20.41
CA LEU A 265 3.67 -20.08 -21.18
C LEU A 265 3.92 -20.08 -22.69
N GLU A 266 4.87 -19.26 -23.16
CA GLU A 266 5.30 -19.29 -24.56
C GLU A 266 5.95 -20.62 -24.95
N LEU A 267 6.68 -21.25 -24.02
CA LEU A 267 7.35 -22.54 -24.23
C LEU A 267 6.44 -23.75 -23.98
N ALA A 268 5.30 -23.59 -23.31
CA ALA A 268 4.41 -24.68 -22.91
C ALA A 268 3.99 -25.61 -24.08
N PRO A 269 3.72 -25.12 -25.32
CA PRO A 269 3.42 -25.99 -26.47
C PRO A 269 4.59 -26.90 -26.91
N HIS A 270 5.79 -26.71 -26.36
CA HIS A 270 7.01 -27.43 -26.71
C HIS A 270 7.62 -28.17 -25.51
N VAL A 271 6.89 -28.29 -24.40
CA VAL A 271 7.41 -28.80 -23.12
C VAL A 271 7.99 -30.23 -23.23
N ASP A 272 7.46 -31.05 -24.13
CA ASP A 272 7.90 -32.41 -24.43
C ASP A 272 9.29 -32.49 -25.09
N ARG A 273 9.81 -31.36 -25.59
CA ARG A 273 11.09 -31.28 -26.29
C ARG A 273 12.26 -30.93 -25.37
N PHE A 274 12.00 -30.55 -24.13
CA PHE A 274 13.03 -30.10 -23.20
C PHE A 274 13.36 -31.20 -22.18
N ARG A 275 14.66 -31.45 -21.97
CA ARG A 275 15.16 -32.31 -20.88
C ARG A 275 15.60 -31.53 -19.64
N LYS A 276 15.77 -30.21 -19.79
CA LYS A 276 16.23 -29.28 -18.76
C LYS A 276 15.75 -27.87 -19.10
N VAL A 277 15.33 -27.11 -18.10
CA VAL A 277 14.99 -25.68 -18.20
C VAL A 277 15.91 -24.92 -17.27
N GLU A 278 16.52 -23.84 -17.77
CA GLU A 278 17.35 -22.92 -16.98
C GLU A 278 16.71 -21.53 -17.01
N ALA A 279 16.30 -21.01 -15.86
CA ALA A 279 15.71 -19.67 -15.74
C ALA A 279 16.76 -18.69 -15.20
N TRP A 280 17.13 -17.70 -15.99
CA TRP A 280 18.09 -16.67 -15.62
C TRP A 280 17.34 -15.44 -15.12
N THR A 281 17.72 -14.91 -13.95
CA THR A 281 17.05 -13.75 -13.34
C THR A 281 18.03 -12.89 -12.54
N TYR A 282 17.54 -11.79 -11.96
CA TYR A 282 18.32 -10.84 -11.17
C TYR A 282 18.32 -11.17 -9.67
N ARG A 283 19.31 -10.64 -8.94
CA ARG A 283 19.57 -10.99 -7.53
C ARG A 283 18.35 -10.93 -6.63
N ALA A 284 17.57 -9.84 -6.65
CA ALA A 284 16.39 -9.71 -5.80
C ALA A 284 15.31 -10.79 -6.09
N ALA A 285 15.17 -11.23 -7.35
CA ALA A 285 14.27 -12.33 -7.67
C ALA A 285 14.79 -13.66 -7.11
N ILE A 286 16.10 -13.88 -7.12
CA ILE A 286 16.74 -15.05 -6.47
C ILE A 286 16.47 -15.01 -4.96
N ASP A 287 16.81 -13.90 -4.31
CA ASP A 287 16.75 -13.78 -2.85
C ASP A 287 15.32 -13.95 -2.29
N VAL A 288 14.29 -13.63 -3.09
CA VAL A 288 12.87 -13.70 -2.67
C VAL A 288 12.17 -14.96 -3.17
N CYS A 289 12.49 -15.44 -4.37
CA CYS A 289 11.68 -16.46 -5.07
C CYS A 289 12.43 -17.77 -5.34
N ASP A 290 13.75 -17.85 -5.15
CA ASP A 290 14.54 -19.07 -5.34
C ASP A 290 14.47 -19.99 -4.12
N ASN A 291 13.24 -20.34 -3.72
CA ASN A 291 12.97 -21.25 -2.63
C ASN A 291 12.47 -22.57 -3.22
N VAL A 292 13.35 -23.56 -3.25
CA VAL A 292 13.00 -24.96 -3.54
C VAL A 292 12.29 -25.51 -2.31
N GLN A 293 10.96 -25.32 -2.23
CA GLN A 293 10.12 -26.03 -1.27
C GLN A 293 9.63 -27.34 -1.89
#